data_AF-A0A1B6M4H9-F1
#
_entry.id   AF-A0A1B6M4H9-F1
#
_cell.length_a   1.000
_cell.length_b   1.000
_cell.length_c   1.000
_cell.angle_alpha   90.00
_cell.angle_beta   90.00
_cell.angle_gamma   90.00
#
_symmetry.space_group_name_H-M   'P 1'
#
loop_
_entity.id
_entity.type
_entity.pdbx_description
1 polymer ?
#
loop_
_entity_poly.entity_id
_entity_poly.type
_entity_poly.pdbx_seq_one_letter_code
_entity_poly.pdbx_strand_id
1 'polypeptide(L)'
;AGKMSPDFGEMIATPSFVDRTLLIKAWFEDSNSILLTAPRHSGKSTVLSMLRRFLEVSVDERGALKERNLTSNYKLFKEHSLNIFEHKTFFNDHFGKYPIIFVKFKHA
;
A
#
# COMPACT_ATOMS: atom_id res chain seq x y z
N ALA A 1 8.23 -4.87 24.00
CA ALA A 1 7.21 -4.79 22.93
C ALA A 1 7.92 -4.99 21.60
N GLY A 2 7.46 -5.94 20.78
CA GLY A 2 8.09 -6.25 19.49
C GLY A 2 8.09 -5.03 18.57
N LYS A 3 9.19 -4.79 17.88
CA LYS A 3 9.33 -3.66 16.95
C LYS A 3 8.35 -3.85 15.78
N MET A 4 7.35 -2.98 15.70
CA MET A 4 6.35 -2.99 14.64
C MET A 4 6.98 -2.53 13.32
N SER A 5 6.83 -3.32 12.25
CA SER A 5 7.48 -3.03 10.97
C SER A 5 6.80 -1.87 10.23
N PRO A 6 7.55 -0.94 9.62
CA PRO A 6 6.97 0.07 8.74
C PRO A 6 6.58 -0.50 7.36
N ASP A 7 6.99 -1.73 7.02
CA ASP A 7 6.64 -2.38 5.77
C ASP A 7 5.27 -3.07 5.88
N PHE A 8 4.38 -2.77 4.94
CA PHE A 8 3.03 -3.34 4.93
C PHE A 8 3.03 -4.86 4.68
N GLY A 9 3.92 -5.35 3.81
CA GLY A 9 4.02 -6.78 3.51
C GLY A 9 4.56 -7.61 4.67
N GLU A 10 5.39 -7.02 5.53
CA GLU A 10 5.77 -7.67 6.79
C GLU A 10 4.65 -7.59 7.84
N MET A 11 3.96 -6.46 7.93
CA MET A 11 2.91 -6.25 8.92
C MET A 11 1.70 -7.15 8.74
N ILE A 12 1.29 -7.42 7.50
CA ILE A 12 0.12 -8.24 7.17
C ILE A 12 0.23 -9.70 7.64
N ALA A 13 1.45 -10.19 7.83
CA ALA A 13 1.72 -11.53 8.36
C ALA A 13 1.68 -11.60 9.90
N THR A 14 1.48 -10.46 10.58
CA THR A 14 1.50 -10.41 12.06
C THR A 14 0.10 -10.51 12.66
N PRO A 15 -0.05 -11.09 13.87
CA PRO A 15 -1.34 -11.14 14.57
C PRO A 15 -1.90 -9.76 14.96
N SER A 16 -1.05 -8.73 14.99
CA SER A 16 -1.45 -7.35 15.31
C SER A 16 -1.91 -6.56 14.08
N PHE A 17 -1.95 -7.20 12.91
CA PHE A 17 -2.46 -6.58 11.70
C PHE A 17 -3.95 -6.28 11.82
N VAL A 18 -4.32 -5.05 11.44
CA VAL A 18 -5.70 -4.66 11.24
C VAL A 18 -5.81 -4.18 9.81
N ASP A 19 -6.72 -4.79 9.05
CA ASP A 19 -6.95 -4.41 7.67
C ASP A 19 -7.56 -2.99 7.60
N ARG A 20 -6.76 -2.05 7.09
CA ARG A 20 -7.16 -0.65 6.84
C ARG A 20 -7.11 -0.30 5.36
N THR A 21 -7.20 -1.28 4.48
CA THR A 21 -7.02 -1.09 3.03
C THR A 21 -8.14 -0.27 2.39
N LEU A 22 -9.29 -0.15 3.03
CA LEU A 22 -10.34 0.79 2.60
C LEU A 22 -9.93 2.27 2.72
N LEU A 23 -8.88 2.60 3.50
CA LEU A 23 -8.30 3.95 3.48
C LEU A 23 -7.79 4.34 2.10
N ILE A 24 -7.40 3.36 1.26
CA ILE A 24 -6.97 3.61 -0.12
C ILE A 24 -8.12 4.24 -0.89
N LYS A 25 -9.34 3.72 -0.77
CA LYS A 25 -10.51 4.26 -1.47
C LYS A 25 -10.85 5.66 -0.97
N ALA A 26 -10.88 5.87 0.34
CA ALA A 26 -11.11 7.19 0.94
C ALA A 26 -10.08 8.23 0.45
N TRP A 27 -8.85 7.81 0.13
CA TRP A 27 -7.81 8.67 -0.42
C TRP A 27 -8.14 9.21 -1.83
N PHE A 28 -8.92 8.47 -2.62
CA PHE A 28 -9.34 8.90 -3.97
C PHE A 28 -10.62 9.74 -3.97
N GLU A 29 -11.31 9.82 -2.84
CA GLU A 29 -12.52 10.64 -2.69
C GLU A 29 -12.17 12.11 -2.39
N ASP A 30 -10.91 12.41 -2.04
CA ASP A 30 -10.39 13.77 -1.83
C ASP A 30 -9.50 14.19 -3.02
N SER A 31 -9.68 15.42 -3.49
CA SER A 31 -8.88 16.02 -4.58
C SER A 31 -7.63 16.75 -4.08
N ASN A 32 -7.43 16.83 -2.76
CA ASN A 32 -6.35 17.61 -2.15
C ASN A 32 -5.19 16.76 -1.62
N SER A 33 -4.12 17.44 -1.20
CA SER A 33 -3.04 16.82 -0.45
C SER A 33 -3.50 16.34 0.93
N ILE A 34 -3.28 15.07 1.24
CA ILE A 34 -3.67 14.46 2.51
C ILE A 34 -2.47 14.39 3.48
N LEU A 35 -2.67 14.88 4.71
CA LEU A 35 -1.70 14.79 5.80
C LEU A 35 -2.12 13.74 6.85
N LEU A 36 -1.29 12.70 7.03
CA LEU A 36 -1.52 11.66 8.03
C LEU A 36 -0.88 12.02 9.38
N THR A 37 -1.65 12.64 10.28
CA THR A 37 -1.23 12.96 11.66
C THR A 37 -1.67 11.86 12.63
N ALA A 38 -0.77 11.39 13.49
CA ALA A 38 -1.08 10.44 14.58
C ALA A 38 0.12 10.26 15.53
N PRO A 39 -0.08 9.79 16.78
CA PRO A 39 0.99 9.52 17.74
C PRO A 39 2.08 8.56 17.22
N ARG A 40 3.25 8.56 17.87
CA ARG A 40 4.33 7.61 17.51
C ARG A 40 3.81 6.16 17.58
N HIS A 41 4.31 5.32 16.68
CA HIS A 41 3.93 3.89 16.56
C HIS A 41 2.47 3.60 16.16
N SER A 42 1.71 4.59 15.70
CA SER A 42 0.33 4.38 15.23
C SER A 42 0.18 3.67 13.86
N GLY A 43 1.29 3.27 13.23
CA GLY A 43 1.27 2.61 11.91
C GLY A 43 1.21 3.54 10.68
N LYS A 44 1.46 4.85 10.82
CA LYS A 44 1.50 5.79 9.67
C LYS A 44 2.43 5.33 8.54
N SER A 45 3.64 4.88 8.89
CA SER A 45 4.61 4.39 7.90
C SER A 45 4.10 3.15 7.17
N THR A 46 3.38 2.27 7.89
CA THR A 46 2.73 1.10 7.32
C THR A 46 1.60 1.49 6.37
N VAL A 47 0.81 2.53 6.69
CA VAL A 47 -0.22 3.07 5.79
C VAL A 47 0.40 3.64 4.51
N LEU A 48 1.49 4.41 4.63
CA LEU A 48 2.22 4.91 3.45
C LEU A 48 2.82 3.77 2.62
N SER A 49 3.35 2.71 3.27
CA SER A 49 3.83 1.52 2.59
C SER A 49 2.70 0.77 1.87
N MET A 50 1.51 0.71 2.45
CA MET A 50 0.32 0.10 1.87
C MET A 50 -0.13 0.86 0.61
N LEU A 51 -0.26 2.19 0.71
CA LEU A 51 -0.62 3.06 -0.42
C LEU A 51 0.37 2.90 -1.57
N ARG A 52 1.67 2.96 -1.28
CA ARG A 52 2.72 2.71 -2.27
C ARG A 52 2.52 1.36 -2.95
N ARG A 53 2.46 0.27 -2.19
CA ARG A 53 2.36 -1.09 -2.75
C ARG A 53 1.08 -1.31 -3.58
N PHE A 54 -0.01 -0.64 -3.24
CA PHE A 54 -1.24 -0.71 -4.02
C PHE A 54 -1.15 0.05 -5.35
N LEU A 55 -0.55 1.24 -5.33
CA LEU A 55 -0.57 2.15 -6.48
C LEU A 55 0.58 1.94 -7.46
N GLU A 56 1.75 1.56 -6.94
CA GLU A 56 3.02 1.52 -7.68
C GLU A 56 2.98 0.53 -8.84
N VAL A 57 3.22 1.08 -10.04
CA VAL A 57 3.46 0.28 -11.24
C VAL A 57 4.74 -0.53 -11.07
N SER A 58 4.66 -1.83 -11.39
CA SER A 58 5.81 -2.72 -11.30
C SER A 58 6.50 -2.84 -12.66
N VAL A 59 7.82 -2.64 -12.67
CA VAL A 59 8.67 -2.79 -13.86
C VAL A 59 9.73 -3.87 -13.65
N ASP A 60 10.25 -4.41 -14.75
CA ASP A 60 11.45 -5.23 -14.74
C ASP A 60 12.73 -4.38 -14.71
N GLU A 61 13.88 -5.06 -14.75
CA GLU A 61 15.21 -4.42 -14.70
C GLU A 61 15.48 -3.50 -15.91
N ARG A 62 14.72 -3.66 -16.99
CA ARG A 62 14.82 -2.85 -18.21
C ARG A 62 13.77 -1.74 -18.26
N GLY A 63 12.93 -1.61 -17.23
CA GLY A 63 11.85 -0.64 -17.17
C GLY A 63 10.58 -1.07 -17.91
N ALA A 64 10.51 -2.31 -18.42
CA ALA A 64 9.30 -2.80 -19.07
C ALA A 64 8.22 -3.13 -18.02
N LEU A 65 6.97 -2.81 -18.33
CA LEU A 65 5.84 -3.06 -17.43
C LEU A 65 5.66 -4.55 -17.19
N LYS A 66 5.60 -4.94 -15.91
CA LYS A 66 5.20 -6.30 -15.51
C LYS A 66 3.68 -6.42 -15.55
N GLU A 67 3.20 -7.61 -15.89
CA GLU A 67 1.78 -7.93 -15.80
C GLU A 67 1.32 -7.82 -14.33
N ARG A 68 0.36 -6.93 -14.06
CA ARG A 68 -0.01 -6.52 -12.69
C ARG A 68 -0.39 -7.70 -11.79
N ASN A 69 -1.13 -8.67 -12.33
CA ASN A 69 -1.60 -9.90 -11.68
C ASN A 69 -0.48 -10.89 -11.32
N LEU A 70 0.71 -10.74 -11.93
CA LEU A 70 1.88 -11.57 -11.63
C LEU A 70 2.81 -10.94 -10.58
N THR A 71 2.56 -9.68 -10.21
CA THR A 71 3.40 -8.95 -9.25
C THR A 71 3.28 -9.51 -7.83
N SER A 72 4.34 -9.37 -7.03
CA SER A 72 4.30 -9.70 -5.60
C SER A 72 3.29 -8.84 -4.84
N ASN A 73 3.08 -7.58 -5.24
CA ASN A 73 2.03 -6.74 -4.66
C ASN A 73 0.64 -7.34 -4.93
N TYR A 74 0.33 -7.79 -6.17
CA TYR A 74 -0.99 -8.36 -6.44
C TYR A 74 -1.25 -9.62 -5.59
N LYS A 75 -0.24 -10.49 -5.48
CA LYS A 75 -0.29 -11.65 -4.58
C LYS A 75 -0.55 -11.24 -3.14
N LEU A 76 0.16 -10.23 -2.64
CA LEU A 76 -0.01 -9.71 -1.28
C LEU A 76 -1.46 -9.25 -1.01
N PHE A 77 -2.09 -8.56 -1.96
CA PHE A 77 -3.47 -8.09 -1.76
C PHE A 77 -4.52 -9.18 -1.94
N LYS A 78 -4.28 -10.13 -2.85
CA LYS A 78 -5.19 -11.24 -3.16
C LYS A 78 -5.15 -12.34 -2.10
N GLU A 79 -3.96 -12.83 -1.75
CA GLU A 79 -3.76 -14.01 -0.89
C GLU A 79 -4.19 -13.74 0.56
N HIS A 80 -4.10 -12.49 1.00
CA HIS A 80 -4.53 -12.07 2.33
C HIS A 80 -6.00 -11.62 2.38
N SER A 81 -6.77 -11.75 1.29
CA SER A 81 -8.19 -11.41 1.21
C SER A 81 -8.53 -10.03 1.79
N LEU A 82 -7.71 -9.02 1.46
CA LEU A 82 -7.87 -7.68 2.00
C LEU A 82 -9.18 -7.04 1.52
N ASN A 83 -9.83 -6.25 2.37
CA ASN A 83 -11.12 -5.62 2.12
C ASN A 83 -11.14 -4.81 0.81
N ILE A 84 -10.05 -4.13 0.45
CA ILE A 84 -9.96 -3.41 -0.83
C ILE A 84 -10.06 -4.31 -2.06
N PHE A 85 -9.66 -5.58 -1.94
CA PHE A 85 -9.73 -6.56 -3.03
C PHE A 85 -11.18 -6.94 -3.34
N GLU A 86 -12.12 -6.81 -2.40
CA GLU A 86 -13.54 -7.05 -2.64
C GLU A 86 -14.19 -5.96 -3.51
N HIS A 87 -13.60 -4.76 -3.56
CA HIS A 87 -14.02 -3.69 -4.46
C HIS A 87 -13.42 -3.86 -5.88
N LYS A 88 -13.83 -4.93 -6.58
CA LYS A 88 -13.21 -5.36 -7.86
C LYS A 88 -13.06 -4.25 -8.90
N THR A 89 -14.08 -3.40 -9.09
CA THR A 89 -14.02 -2.28 -10.05
C THR A 89 -12.91 -1.31 -9.65
N PHE A 90 -12.97 -0.77 -8.42
CA PHE A 90 -11.95 0.15 -7.91
C PHE A 90 -10.55 -0.47 -7.92
N PHE A 91 -10.42 -1.72 -7.48
CA PHE A 91 -9.16 -2.45 -7.49
C PHE A 91 -8.60 -2.55 -8.91
N ASN A 92 -9.41 -2.98 -9.88
CA ASN A 92 -8.98 -3.09 -11.28
C ASN A 92 -8.71 -1.74 -11.93
N ASP A 93 -9.36 -0.68 -11.48
CA ASP A 93 -9.20 0.67 -12.03
C ASP A 93 -7.94 1.36 -11.53
N HIS A 94 -7.47 1.05 -10.33
CA HIS A 94 -6.38 1.79 -9.67
C HIS A 94 -5.14 0.96 -9.32
N PHE A 95 -5.25 -0.36 -9.11
CA PHE A 95 -4.13 -1.17 -8.63
C PHE A 95 -2.97 -1.23 -9.63
N GLY A 96 -1.76 -0.90 -9.17
CA GLY A 96 -0.51 -1.02 -9.90
C GLY A 96 -0.43 -0.17 -11.18
N LYS A 97 -1.13 0.96 -11.23
CA LYS A 97 -1.27 1.80 -12.44
C LYS A 97 -0.58 3.16 -12.35
N TYR A 98 0.01 3.49 -11.21
CA TYR A 98 0.56 4.82 -10.98
C TYR A 98 2.09 4.77 -10.86
N PRO A 99 2.81 5.67 -11.55
CA PRO A 99 4.21 5.94 -11.20
C PRO A 99 4.22 6.61 -9.83
N ILE A 100 4.89 6.01 -8.85
CA ILE A 100 4.94 6.52 -7.48
C ILE A 100 6.34 7.03 -7.15
N ILE A 101 6.42 8.29 -6.73
CA ILE A 101 7.62 8.83 -6.11
C ILE A 101 7.45 8.70 -4.60
N PHE A 102 8.31 7.91 -3.97
CA PHE A 102 8.26 7.66 -2.54
C PHE A 102 9.49 8.24 -1.84
N VAL A 103 9.31 9.37 -1.16
CA VAL A 103 10.39 10.09 -0.49
C VAL A 103 10.40 9.75 1.00
N LYS A 104 11.52 9.22 1.48
CA LYS A 104 11.80 9.00 2.91
C LYS A 104 12.92 9.94 3.33
N PHE A 105 12.62 10.85 4.24
CA PHE A 105 13.65 11.65 4.88
C PHE A 105 14.27 10.83 6.02
N LYS A 106 15.54 10.48 5.90
CA LYS A 106 16.35 10.11 7.08
C LYS A 106 16.73 11.42 7.75
N HIS A 107 16.52 11.50 9.06
CA HIS A 107 16.96 12.56 10.00
C HIS A 107 17.61 13.80 9.36
N ALA A 108 16.90 14.93 9.41
CA ALA A 108 17.57 16.20 9.70
C ALA A 108 17.99 16.18 11.18
#